data_AF-A0A814M8H1-F1
#
_entry.id   AF-A0A814M8H1-F1
#
_cell.length_a   1.000
_cell.length_b   1.000
_cell.length_c   1.000
_cell.angle_alpha   90.00
_cell.angle_beta   90.00
_cell.angle_gamma   90.00
#
_symmetry.space_group_name_H-M   'P 1'
#
loop_
_entity.id
_entity.type
_entity.pdbx_description
1 polymer ?
#
loop_
_entity_poly.entity_id
_entity_poly.type
_entity_poly.pdbx_seq_one_letter_code
_entity_poly.pdbx_strand_id
1 'polypeptide(L)'
;MVFADLMSSGTLTCQSQLCIPSSNQDFLSIINKTFVEKINSAASLYAERILGQLIALLFKSINSQIDILIGSKSTDTHYLSNLMEEIKTSLK
;
A
#
# COMPACT_ATOMS: atom_id res chain seq x y z
N MET A 1 -1.81 -7.52 13.43
CA MET A 1 -0.36 -7.38 13.24
C MET A 1 -0.21 -6.26 12.26
N VAL A 2 0.17 -5.09 12.75
CA VAL A 2 0.06 -3.84 12.01
C VAL A 2 1.20 -3.74 10.99
N PHE A 3 1.04 -2.95 9.93
CA PHE A 3 2.10 -2.71 8.92
C PHE A 3 3.46 -2.38 9.54
N ALA A 4 3.48 -1.60 10.62
CA ALA A 4 4.68 -1.29 11.38
C ALA A 4 5.34 -2.55 11.98
N ASP A 5 4.57 -3.50 12.50
CA ASP A 5 5.07 -4.78 13.01
C ASP A 5 5.66 -5.63 11.89
N LEU A 6 5.08 -5.58 10.68
CA LEU A 6 5.58 -6.29 9.50
C LEU A 6 6.94 -5.72 9.03
N MET A 7 7.11 -4.40 9.10
CA MET A 7 8.39 -3.73 8.83
C MET A 7 9.42 -4.03 9.93
N SER A 8 9.05 -3.84 11.21
CA SER A 8 9.94 -4.01 12.35
C SER A 8 10.37 -5.47 12.59
N SER A 9 9.56 -6.45 12.18
CA SER A 9 9.91 -7.86 12.24
C SER A 9 10.84 -8.33 11.12
N GLY A 10 11.19 -7.45 10.16
CA GLY A 10 11.93 -7.83 8.95
C GLY A 10 11.12 -8.70 8.00
N THR A 11 9.81 -8.78 8.20
CA THR A 11 8.90 -9.49 7.29
C THR A 11 8.76 -8.72 5.98
N LEU A 12 8.82 -7.39 6.01
CA LEU A 12 8.95 -6.53 4.84
C LEU A 12 10.36 -5.93 4.84
N THR A 13 11.05 -6.04 3.71
CA THR A 13 12.47 -5.66 3.56
C THR A 13 12.65 -4.40 2.72
N CYS A 14 11.66 -4.05 1.92
CA CYS A 14 11.69 -2.87 1.06
C CYS A 14 10.43 -2.03 1.26
N GLN A 15 10.57 -0.71 1.12
CA GLN A 15 9.51 0.27 1.28
C GLN A 15 9.54 1.28 0.14
N SER A 16 8.37 1.73 -0.30
CA SER A 16 8.20 2.84 -1.22
C SER A 16 6.98 3.65 -0.82
N GLN A 17 6.98 4.95 -1.13
CA GLN A 17 5.91 5.87 -0.74
C GLN A 17 5.42 6.66 -1.95
N LEU A 18 4.11 6.86 -2.05
CA LEU A 18 3.46 7.68 -3.07
C LEU A 18 2.40 8.56 -2.42
N CYS A 19 2.46 9.85 -2.74
CA CYS A 19 1.43 10.80 -2.35
C CYS A 19 0.65 11.22 -3.60
N ILE A 20 -0.67 11.12 -3.54
CA ILE A 20 -1.59 11.50 -4.61
C ILE A 20 -2.71 12.39 -4.05
N PRO A 21 -3.25 13.33 -4.85
CA PRO A 21 -4.41 14.12 -4.44
C PRO A 21 -5.60 13.19 -4.19
N SER A 22 -6.38 13.44 -3.14
CA SER A 22 -7.58 12.63 -2.88
C SER A 22 -8.59 12.86 -3.99
N SER A 23 -8.94 11.81 -4.74
CA SER A 23 -10.16 11.80 -5.54
C SER A 23 -11.31 11.32 -4.64
N ASN A 24 -12.54 11.79 -4.91
CA ASN A 24 -13.75 11.29 -4.24
C ASN A 24 -14.10 9.83 -4.60
N GLN A 25 -13.17 9.09 -5.17
CA GLN A 25 -13.38 7.70 -5.55
C GLN A 25 -13.19 6.77 -4.35
N ASP A 26 -14.02 5.74 -4.29
CA ASP A 26 -13.95 4.74 -3.25
C ASP A 26 -12.71 3.87 -3.48
N PHE A 27 -11.67 4.06 -2.66
CA PHE A 27 -10.35 3.47 -2.90
C PHE A 27 -10.36 1.94 -2.94
N LEU A 28 -11.31 1.30 -2.25
CA LEU A 28 -11.57 -0.14 -2.32
C LEU A 28 -11.92 -0.62 -3.74
N SER A 29 -12.50 0.25 -4.57
CA SER A 29 -12.81 -0.05 -5.97
C SER A 29 -11.59 0.04 -6.90
N ILE A 30 -10.55 0.76 -6.47
CA ILE A 30 -9.35 1.06 -7.27
C ILE A 30 -8.27 0.01 -7.00
N ILE A 31 -8.14 -0.35 -5.73
CA ILE A 31 -7.18 -1.33 -5.26
C ILE A 31 -7.92 -2.65 -5.13
N ASN A 32 -7.84 -3.48 -6.18
CA ASN A 32 -8.30 -4.87 -6.16
C ASN A 32 -7.35 -5.74 -5.30
N LYS A 33 -7.15 -5.36 -4.05
CA LYS A 33 -6.26 -6.03 -3.09
C LYS A 33 -7.07 -6.49 -1.89
N THR A 34 -6.56 -7.47 -1.17
CA THR A 34 -7.27 -7.99 0.00
C THR A 34 -7.18 -6.96 1.12
N PHE A 35 -8.34 -6.46 1.55
CA PHE A 35 -8.44 -5.64 2.75
C PHE A 35 -8.04 -6.47 3.97
N VAL A 36 -7.12 -5.95 4.77
CA VAL A 36 -6.63 -6.63 5.97
C VAL A 36 -7.31 -6.06 7.20
N GLU A 37 -7.11 -4.77 7.44
CA GLU A 37 -7.65 -4.11 8.62
C GLU A 37 -7.72 -2.58 8.43
N LYS A 38 -8.62 -1.95 9.18
CA LYS A 38 -8.66 -0.49 9.32
C LYS A 38 -7.89 -0.11 10.57
N ILE A 39 -6.81 0.66 10.42
CA ILE A 39 -5.97 1.08 11.55
C ILE A 39 -6.65 2.22 12.32
N ASN A 40 -7.21 3.20 11.60
CA ASN A 40 -7.99 4.29 12.20
C ASN A 40 -8.93 4.92 11.15
N SER A 41 -9.59 6.03 11.48
CA SER A 41 -10.50 6.73 10.57
C SER A 41 -9.85 7.18 9.26
N ALA A 42 -8.53 7.39 9.27
CA ALA A 42 -7.74 7.93 8.17
C ALA A 42 -6.81 6.90 7.52
N ALA A 43 -6.64 5.70 8.09
CA ALA A 43 -5.65 4.73 7.62
C ALA A 43 -6.18 3.30 7.55
N SER A 44 -5.87 2.64 6.44
CA SER A 44 -6.28 1.26 6.14
C SER A 44 -5.09 0.47 5.63
N LEU A 45 -5.04 -0.80 6.03
CA LEU A 45 -4.02 -1.75 5.62
C LEU A 45 -4.63 -2.77 4.65
N TYR A 46 -3.94 -2.96 3.54
CA TYR A 46 -4.22 -3.97 2.54
C TYR A 46 -3.00 -4.87 2.41
N ALA A 47 -3.22 -6.12 2.01
CA ALA A 47 -2.14 -7.03 1.68
C ALA A 47 -2.53 -7.86 0.47
N GLU A 48 -1.51 -8.29 -0.24
CA GLU A 48 -1.66 -9.21 -1.36
C GLU A 48 -0.42 -10.08 -1.48
N ARG A 49 -0.59 -11.25 -2.08
CA ARG A 49 0.54 -12.04 -2.58
C ARG A 49 0.63 -11.88 -4.08
N ILE A 50 1.70 -11.24 -4.56
CA ILE A 50 2.00 -11.16 -6.00
C ILE A 50 3.22 -12.04 -6.24
N LEU A 51 3.12 -12.99 -7.18
CA LEU A 51 4.21 -13.91 -7.56
C LEU A 51 4.86 -14.63 -6.34
N GLY A 52 4.06 -14.94 -5.32
CA GLY A 52 4.52 -15.60 -4.09
C GLY A 52 5.16 -14.67 -3.05
N GLN A 53 5.35 -13.39 -3.35
CA GLN A 53 5.88 -12.40 -2.41
C GLN A 53 4.75 -11.70 -1.65
N LEU A 54 4.93 -11.53 -0.34
CA LEU A 54 3.99 -10.77 0.49
C LEU A 54 4.22 -9.28 0.27
N ILE A 55 3.13 -8.59 -0.09
CA ILE A 55 3.08 -7.15 -0.23
C ILE A 55 2.03 -6.62 0.74
N ALA A 56 2.38 -5.58 1.45
CA ALA A 56 1.49 -4.83 2.31
C ALA A 56 1.40 -3.39 1.81
N LEU A 57 0.20 -2.83 1.80
CA LEU A 57 -0.06 -1.45 1.43
C LEU A 57 -0.76 -0.77 2.58
N LEU A 58 -0.11 0.22 3.15
CA LEU A 58 -0.67 1.12 4.11
C LEU A 58 -1.17 2.38 3.39
N PHE A 59 -2.47 2.54 3.38
CA PHE A 59 -3.13 3.72 2.87
C PHE A 59 -3.41 4.69 4.01
N LYS A 60 -3.13 5.97 3.82
CA LYS A 60 -3.37 7.03 4.79
C LYS A 60 -3.92 8.28 4.12
N SER A 61 -5.16 8.64 4.42
CA SER A 61 -5.76 9.89 3.98
C SER A 61 -5.40 11.02 4.94
N ILE A 62 -4.79 12.09 4.44
CA ILE A 62 -4.39 13.27 5.21
C ILE A 62 -4.80 14.52 4.43
N ASN A 63 -5.67 15.36 4.98
CA ASN A 63 -5.97 16.70 4.44
C ASN A 63 -6.19 16.74 2.91
N SER A 64 -7.10 15.91 2.39
CA SER A 64 -7.39 15.81 0.95
C SER A 64 -6.23 15.30 0.09
N GLN A 65 -5.27 14.61 0.71
CA GLN A 65 -4.25 13.81 0.06
C GLN A 65 -4.34 12.38 0.55
N ILE A 66 -3.87 11.49 -0.30
CA ILE A 66 -3.77 10.08 -0.06
C ILE A 66 -2.28 9.75 -0.09
N ASP A 67 -1.77 9.28 1.04
CA ASP A 67 -0.41 8.81 1.22
C ASP A 67 -0.43 7.27 1.24
N ILE A 68 0.28 6.66 0.30
CA ILE A 68 0.32 5.21 0.10
C ILE A 68 1.74 4.76 0.38
N LEU A 69 1.87 3.96 1.43
CA LEU A 69 3.10 3.32 1.85
C LEU A 69 3.02 1.86 1.43
N ILE A 70 3.90 1.44 0.52
CA ILE A 70 3.98 0.07 0.05
C ILE A 70 5.21 -0.56 0.67
N GLY A 71 5.02 -1.68 1.35
CA GLY A 71 6.09 -2.52 1.86
C GLY A 71 6.03 -3.91 1.21
N SER A 72 7.17 -4.47 0.86
CA SER A 72 7.22 -5.85 0.34
C SER A 72 8.38 -6.64 0.94
N LYS A 73 8.20 -7.97 0.96
CA LYS A 73 9.29 -8.92 1.18
C LYS A 73 9.91 -9.31 -0.16
N SER A 74 10.64 -8.38 -0.77
CA SER A 74 11.30 -8.63 -2.04
C SER A 74 12.74 -8.13 -2.01
N THR A 75 13.62 -8.82 -2.73
CA THR A 75 14.96 -8.33 -3.08
C THR A 75 14.94 -7.50 -4.36
N ASP A 76 13.81 -7.49 -5.09
CA ASP A 76 13.66 -6.85 -6.38
C ASP A 76 12.76 -5.60 -6.26
N THR A 77 13.43 -4.45 -6.27
CA THR A 77 12.82 -3.12 -6.13
C THR A 77 12.05 -2.68 -7.39
N HIS A 78 12.23 -3.36 -8.53
CA HIS A 78 11.47 -3.07 -9.75
C HIS A 78 9.98 -3.42 -9.58
N TYR A 79 9.65 -4.45 -8.79
CA TYR A 79 8.26 -4.81 -8.52
C TYR A 79 7.52 -3.74 -7.72
N LEU A 80 8.16 -3.20 -6.69
CA LEU A 80 7.57 -2.11 -5.91
C LEU A 80 7.33 -0.87 -6.79
N SER A 81 8.29 -0.56 -7.66
CA SER A 81 8.17 0.55 -8.61
C SER A 81 7.00 0.36 -9.59
N ASN A 82 6.86 -0.85 -10.15
CA ASN A 82 5.77 -1.16 -11.08
C ASN A 82 4.39 -1.11 -10.41
N LEU A 83 4.26 -1.69 -9.21
CA LEU A 83 3.03 -1.64 -8.44
C LEU A 83 2.66 -0.20 -8.07
N MET A 84 3.67 0.62 -7.76
CA MET A 84 3.46 2.04 -7.48
C MET A 84 2.89 2.78 -8.69
N GLU A 85 3.43 2.53 -9.87
CA GLU A 85 2.91 3.13 -11.11
C GLU A 85 1.52 2.60 -11.47
N GLU A 86 1.21 1.31 -11.25
CA GLU A 86 -0.14 0.75 -11.43
C GLU A 86 -1.17 1.41 -10.51
N ILE A 87 -0.81 1.63 -9.25
CA ILE A 87 -1.66 2.32 -8.28
C ILE A 87 -1.87 3.77 -8.72
N LYS A 88 -0.80 4.45 -9.11
CA LYS A 88 -0.83 5.84 -9.57
C LYS A 88 -1.65 6.02 -10.85
N THR A 89 -1.61 5.07 -11.79
CA THR A 89 -2.43 5.11 -13.00
C THR A 89 -3.89 4.79 -12.70
N SER A 90 -4.17 3.90 -11.76
CA SER A 90 -5.53 3.55 -11.36
C SER A 90 -6.22 4.66 -10.55
N LEU A 91 -5.45 5.56 -9.94
CA LEU A 91 -5.93 6.69 -9.12
C LEU A 91 -6.02 8.03 -9.86
N LYS A 92 -5.59 8.09 -11.13
CA LYS A 92 -5.77 9.25 -12.01
C LYS A 92 -7.16 9.28 -12.61
#